data_AF-A0A7Y0S2J3-F1
#
_entry.id   AF-A0A7Y0S2J3-F1
#
_cell.length_a   1.000
_cell.length_b   1.000
_cell.length_c   1.000
_cell.angle_alpha   90.00
_cell.angle_beta   90.00
_cell.angle_gamma   90.00
#
_symmetry.space_group_name_H-M   'P 1'
#
loop_
_entity.id
_entity.type
_entity.pdbx_description
1 polymer ?
#
loop_
_entity_poly.entity_id
_entity_poly.type
_entity_poly.pdbx_seq_one_letter_code
_entity_poly.pdbx_strand_id
1 'polypeptide(L)' 'MNSLIEQVATEIELMGYSQRTRETYCGCLQRIENYFSKSLAQVTDAEL' A
#
# COMPACT_ATOMS: atom_id res chain seq x y z
N MET A 1 -9.87 9.26 -8.11
CA MET A 1 -9.20 7.98 -8.42
C MET A 1 -8.44 7.61 -7.16
N ASN A 2 -8.84 6.54 -6.45
CA ASN A 2 -8.23 6.19 -5.16
C ASN A 2 -6.82 5.64 -5.39
N SER A 3 -5.86 6.05 -4.57
CA SER A 3 -4.49 5.53 -4.55
C SER A 3 -4.46 4.04 -4.24
N LEU A 4 -3.37 3.34 -4.63
CA LEU A 4 -3.21 1.91 -4.32
C LEU A 4 -3.29 1.65 -2.79
N ILE A 5 -2.78 2.57 -1.98
CA ILE A 5 -2.80 2.47 -0.52
C ILE A 5 -4.22 2.53 0.03
N GLU A 6 -5.09 3.38 -0.52
CA GLU A 6 -6.51 3.46 -0.15
C GLU A 6 -7.29 2.20 -0.56
N GLN A 7 -6.95 1.62 -1.72
CA GLN A 7 -7.53 0.35 -2.17
C GLN A 7 -7.16 -0.78 -1.20
N VAL A 8 -5.88 -0.91 -0.86
CA VAL A 8 -5.39 -1.91 0.10
C VAL A 8 -5.99 -1.69 1.49
N ALA A 9 -6.10 -0.45 1.96
CA ALA A 9 -6.74 -0.15 3.24
C ALA A 9 -8.20 -0.65 3.26
N THR A 10 -8.94 -0.40 2.18
CA THR A 10 -10.34 -0.82 2.03
C THR A 10 -10.47 -2.35 2.02
N GLU A 11 -9.62 -3.05 1.26
CA GLU A 11 -9.65 -4.51 1.19
C GLU A 11 -9.31 -5.17 2.53
N ILE A 12 -8.33 -4.62 3.27
CA ILE A 12 -7.97 -5.13 4.60
C ILE A 12 -9.15 -5.02 5.57
N GLU A 13 -9.88 -3.91 5.52
CA GLU A 13 -11.09 -3.71 6.33
C GLU A 13 -12.22 -4.66 5.91
N LEU A 14 -12.47 -4.84 4.62
CA LEU A 14 -13.48 -5.76 4.10
C LEU A 14 -13.20 -7.22 4.46
N MET A 15 -11.92 -7.61 4.52
CA MET A 15 -11.50 -8.94 4.97
C MET A 15 -11.56 -9.13 6.49
N GLY A 16 -11.91 -8.09 7.26
CA GLY A 16 -12.04 -8.17 8.71
C GLY A 16 -10.71 -8.27 9.45
N TYR A 17 -9.61 -7.85 8.83
CA TYR A 17 -8.31 -7.80 9.51
C TYR A 17 -8.26 -6.69 10.55
N SER A 18 -7.34 -6.85 11.51
CA SER A 18 -7.13 -5.85 12.56
C SER A 18 -6.66 -4.51 12.01
N GLN A 19 -6.97 -3.42 12.72
CA GLN A 19 -6.43 -2.09 12.43
C GLN A 19 -4.88 -2.11 12.39
N ARG A 20 -4.24 -2.87 13.27
CA ARG A 20 -2.78 -3.04 13.27
C ARG A 20 -2.27 -3.63 11.95
N THR A 21 -3.00 -4.59 11.37
CA THR A 21 -2.69 -5.14 10.05
C THR A 21 -2.81 -4.05 8.99
N ARG A 22 -3.89 -3.26 8.99
CA ARG A 22 -4.09 -2.12 8.08
C ARG A 22 -2.91 -1.15 8.12
N GLU A 23 -2.55 -0.70 9.32
CA GLU A 23 -1.46 0.25 9.53
C GLU A 23 -0.11 -0.32 9.10
N THR A 24 0.15 -1.60 9.40
CA THR A 24 1.41 -2.27 9.01
C THR A 24 1.54 -2.34 7.50
N TYR A 25 0.51 -2.83 6.80
CA TYR A 25 0.55 -3.00 5.35
C TYR A 25 0.58 -1.66 4.62
N CYS A 26 -0.29 -0.71 4.97
CA CYS A 26 -0.29 0.62 4.36
C CYS A 26 1.03 1.36 4.63
N GLY A 27 1.61 1.21 5.82
CA GLY A 27 2.91 1.77 6.16
C GLY A 27 4.06 1.18 5.34
N CYS A 28 4.05 -0.13 5.07
CA CYS A 28 5.02 -0.75 4.17
C CYS A 28 4.91 -0.19 2.75
N LEU A 29 3.68 -0.05 2.22
CA LEU A 29 3.45 0.52 0.90
C LEU A 29 3.93 1.98 0.81
N GLN A 30 3.66 2.80 1.83
CA GLN A 30 4.17 4.17 1.91
C GLN A 30 5.70 4.23 1.90
N ARG A 31 6.38 3.31 2.58
CA ARG A 31 7.85 3.25 2.57
C ARG A 31 8.40 2.92 1.19
N ILE A 32 7.76 2.01 0.46
CA ILE A 32 8.14 1.66 -0.91
C ILE A 32 7.93 2.85 -1.84
N GLU A 33 6.79 3.53 -1.75
CA GLU A 33 6.48 4.72 -2.55
C GLU A 33 7.53 5.82 -2.34
N ASN A 34 7.90 6.06 -1.08
CA ASN A 34 8.95 7.01 -0.71
C ASN A 34 10.34 6.58 -1.19
N TYR A 35 10.67 5.29 -1.13
CA TYR A 35 11.96 4.75 -1.57
C TYR A 35 12.19 4.98 -3.06
N PHE A 36 11.19 4.71 -3.89
CA PHE A 36 11.30 4.93 -5.34
C PHE A 36 11.06 6.39 -5.75
N SER A 37 10.43 7.20 -4.88
CA SER A 37 9.99 8.57 -5.19
C SER A 37 9.06 8.62 -6.42
N LYS A 38 8.24 7.59 -6.60
CA LYS A 38 7.25 7.44 -7.68
C LYS A 38 6.03 6.74 -7.11
N SER A 39 4.89 6.89 -7.79
CA SER A 39 3.69 6.17 -7.38
C SER A 39 3.91 4.67 -7.43
N LEU A 40 3.34 3.93 -6.48
CA LEU A 40 3.38 2.46 -6.48
C LEU A 40 2.82 1.84 -7.78
N ALA A 41 1.91 2.53 -8.46
CA ALA A 41 1.40 2.11 -9.77
C ALA A 41 2.45 2.16 -10.90
N GLN A 42 3.60 2.79 -10.65
CA GLN A 42 4.70 2.96 -11.61
C GLN A 42 5.94 2.15 -11.21
N VAL A 43 5.92 1.48 -10.05
CA VAL A 43 7.01 0.58 -9.63
C VAL A 43 6.90 -0.69 -10.44
N THR A 44 8.01 -1.08 -11.08
CA THR A 44 8.08 -2.27 -11.94
C THR A 44 8.68 -3.46 -11.21
N ASP A 45 8.42 -4.67 -11.70
CA ASP A 45 8.99 -5.91 -11.13
C ASP A 45 10.53 -5.93 -11.17
N ALA A 46 11.17 -5.16 -12.06
CA ALA A 46 12.62 -5.05 -12.12
C ALA A 46 13.22 -4.17 -11.00
N GLU A 47 12.37 -3.36 -10.35
CA GLU A 47 12.75 -2.49 -9.24
C GLU A 47 12.52 -3.15 -7.87
N LEU A 48 11.64 -4.16 -7.80
CA LEU A 48 11.29 -4.95 -6.61
C LEU A 48 12.23 -6.13 -6.39
#